data_AF-A0A918FH02-F1
#
_entry.id   AF-A0A918FH02-F1
#
_cell.length_a   1.000
_cell.length_b   1.000
_cell.length_c   1.000
_cell.angle_alpha   90.00
_cell.angle_beta   90.00
_cell.angle_gamma   90.00
#
_symmetry.space_group_name_H-M   'P 1'
#
loop_
_entity.id
_entity.type
_entity.pdbx_description
1 polymer ?
#
loop_
_entity_poly.entity_id
_entity_poly.type
_entity_poly.pdbx_seq_one_letter_code
_entity_poly.pdbx_strand_id
1 'polypeptide(L)' 'MPLFRTAMYAKGVDLWCAPTVDDRDAWQATMRHIAPEGRCFVLSADQYLPVEGDRT' A
#
# COMPACT_ATOMS: atom_id res chain seq x y z
N MET A 1 9.19 -2.20 7.06
CA MET A 1 9.58 -3.59 7.36
C MET A 1 10.39 -4.20 6.19
N PRO A 2 11.70 -3.97 6.10
CA PRO A 2 12.50 -4.39 4.94
C PRO A 2 12.61 -5.92 4.77
N LEU A 3 12.91 -6.67 5.84
CA LEU A 3 13.10 -8.13 5.76
C LEU A 3 11.85 -8.90 5.31
N PHE A 4 10.66 -8.43 5.73
CA PHE A 4 9.40 -9.02 5.29
C PHE A 4 9.21 -8.86 3.77
N ARG A 5 9.51 -7.68 3.23
CA ARG A 5 9.40 -7.44 1.79
C ARG A 5 10.39 -8.29 1.01
N THR A 6 11.65 -8.36 1.44
CA THR A 6 12.65 -9.24 0.81
C THR A 6 12.18 -10.70 0.76
N ALA A 7 11.62 -11.21 1.86
CA ALA A 7 11.11 -12.58 1.92
C ALA A 7 9.92 -12.80 0.96
N MET A 8 9.05 -11.81 0.79
CA MET A 8 7.92 -11.88 -0.15
C MET A 8 8.37 -11.73 -1.60
N TYR A 9 9.35 -10.87 -1.90
CA TYR A 9 9.95 -10.78 -3.24
C TYR A 9 10.61 -12.10 -3.64
N ALA A 10 11.27 -12.79 -2.70
CA ALA A 10 11.85 -14.11 -2.94
C ALA A 10 10.79 -15.19 -3.26
N LYS A 11 9.52 -14.96 -2.90
CA LYS A 11 8.39 -15.81 -3.25
C LYS A 11 7.76 -15.45 -4.60
N GLY A 12 8.26 -14.44 -5.31
CA GLY A 12 7.76 -14.05 -6.63
C GLY A 12 6.37 -13.38 -6.59
N VAL A 13 6.13 -12.50 -5.61
CA VAL A 13 4.85 -11.75 -5.55
C VAL A 13 4.77 -10.76 -6.70
N ASP A 14 3.80 -10.95 -7.60
CA ASP A 14 3.53 -10.03 -8.73
C ASP A 14 2.53 -8.92 -8.36
N LEU A 15 1.65 -9.17 -7.40
CA LEU A 15 0.66 -8.22 -6.87
C LEU A 15 0.78 -8.07 -5.35
N TRP A 16 1.19 -6.89 -4.92
CA TRP A 16 1.34 -6.52 -3.53
C TRP A 16 0.10 -5.76 -3.03
N CYS A 17 -0.74 -6.43 -2.23
CA CYS A 17 -1.87 -5.79 -1.56
C CYS A 17 -1.43 -5.13 -0.25
N ALA A 18 -1.65 -3.82 -0.14
CA ALA A 18 -1.27 -3.01 1.01
C ALA A 18 -2.50 -2.23 1.52
N PRO A 19 -3.40 -2.87 2.29
CA PRO A 19 -4.45 -2.14 3.00
C PRO A 19 -3.82 -1.26 4.09
N THR A 20 -4.42 -0.09 4.33
CA THR A 20 -3.96 0.89 5.32
C THR A 20 -5.14 1.62 5.98
N VAL A 21 -4.82 2.39 7.02
CA VAL A 21 -5.68 3.41 7.65
C VAL A 21 -4.96 4.77 7.72
N ASP A 22 -3.87 4.89 6.96
CA ASP A 22 -2.96 6.02 6.94
C ASP A 22 -3.10 6.75 5.60
N ASP A 23 -3.84 7.86 5.63
CA ASP A 23 -4.19 8.68 4.48
C ASP A 23 -3.13 9.74 4.13
N ARG A 24 -2.01 9.77 4.87
CA ARG A 24 -0.94 10.77 4.68
C ARG A 24 -0.15 10.50 3.40
N ASP A 25 0.37 11.55 2.78
CA ASP A 25 1.19 11.48 1.56
C ASP A 25 2.40 10.53 1.66
N ALA A 26 2.91 10.34 2.88
CA ALA A 26 3.99 9.40 3.17
C ALA A 26 3.65 7.96 2.77
N TRP A 27 2.38 7.55 2.90
CA TRP A 27 1.93 6.23 2.48
C TRP A 27 2.08 6.04 0.98
N GLN A 28 1.61 7.01 0.18
CA GLN A 28 1.73 6.94 -1.27
C GLN A 28 3.20 6.94 -1.73
N ALA A 29 4.06 7.74 -1.10
CA ALA A 29 5.50 7.73 -1.38
C ALA A 29 6.12 6.36 -1.10
N THR A 30 5.68 5.71 -0.01
CA THR A 30 6.13 4.36 0.35
C THR A 30 5.69 3.32 -0.67
N MET A 31 4.43 3.35 -1.12
CA MET A 31 3.93 2.41 -2.14
C MET A 31 4.64 2.58 -3.50
N ARG A 32 4.90 3.84 -3.91
CA ARG A 32 5.69 4.16 -5.11
C ARG A 32 7.12 3.64 -5.03
N HIS A 33 7.71 3.58 -3.83
CA HIS A 33 9.04 3.00 -3.62
C HIS A 33 9.02 1.46 -3.63
N ILE A 34 8.02 0.83 -3.02
CA ILE A 34 7.90 -0.64 -2.93
C ILE A 34 7.70 -1.29 -4.30
N ALA A 35 6.89 -0.68 -5.18
CA ALA A 35 6.61 -1.24 -6.51
C ALA A 35 7.89 -1.56 -7.33
N PRO A 36 8.83 -0.62 -7.56
CA PRO A 36 10.07 -0.91 -8.26
C PRO A 36 11.07 -1.74 -7.43
N GLU A 37 11.06 -1.63 -6.09
CA GLU A 37 11.91 -2.46 -5.21
C GLU A 37 11.58 -3.96 -5.40
N GLY A 38 10.29 -4.30 -5.46
CA GLY A 38 9.80 -5.67 -5.62
C GLY A 38 9.58 -6.13 -7.07
N ARG A 39 9.60 -5.20 -8.03
CA ARG A 39 9.17 -5.42 -9.43
C ARG A 39 7.75 -6.00 -9.52
N CYS A 40 6.83 -5.45 -8.73
CA CYS A 40 5.45 -5.91 -8.61
C CYS A 40 4.46 -4.75 -8.74
N PHE A 41 3.21 -5.05 -9.08
CA PHE A 41 2.13 -4.08 -8.98
C PHE A 41 1.73 -3.91 -7.51
N VAL A 42 1.41 -2.68 -7.11
CA VAL A 42 0.97 -2.38 -5.75
C VAL A 42 -0.48 -1.93 -5.77
N LEU A 43 -1.34 -2.62 -5.02
CA LEU A 43 -2.73 -2.25 -4.79
C LEU A 43 -2.86 -1.75 -3.35
N SER A 44 -3.22 -0.48 -3.19
CA SER A 44 -3.47 0.13 -1.88
C SER A 44 -4.96 0.41 -1.73
N ALA A 45 -5.47 0.22 -0.51
CA ALA A 45 -6.83 0.56 -0.13
C ALA A 45 -6.81 1.21 1.25
N ASP A 46 -7.59 2.27 1.42
CA ASP A 46 -7.76 2.98 2.68
C ASP A 46 -9.26 3.09 2.99
N GLN A 47 -9.59 3.10 4.28
CA GLN A 47 -10.94 3.37 4.74
C GLN A 47 -11.26 4.85 4.60
N TYR A 48 -12.51 5.15 4.28
CA TYR A 48 -13.03 6.51 4.30
C TYR A 48 -14.12 6.59 5.37
N LEU A 49 -13.93 7.52 6.32
CA LEU A 49 -14.92 7.84 7.33
C LEU A 49 -15.63 9.14 6.91
N PRO A 50 -16.92 9.08 6.49
CA PRO A 50 -17.68 10.28 6.18
C PRO A 50 -17.81 11.14 7.42
N VAL A 51 -17.66 12.46 7.25
CA VAL A 51 -18.09 13.41 8.28
C VAL A 51 -19.62 13.45 8.28
N GLU A 52 -20.23 13.62 9.44
CA GLU A 52 -21.69 13.72 9.56
C GLU A 52 -22.21 14.83 8.63
N GLY A 53 -23.05 14.46 7.65
CA GLY A 53 -23.57 15.36 6.60
C GLY A 53 -23.00 15.13 5.18
N ASP A 54 -21.94 14.33 5.01
CA ASP A 54 -21.27 14.08 3.72
C ASP A 54 -21.95 13.00 2.85
N ARG A 55 -23.25 12.75 3.08
CA ARG A 55 -24.07 11.73 2.39
C ARG A 55 -25.18 12.35 1.55
N THR A 56 -24.86 13.39 0.78
CA THR A 56 -25.74 13.99 -0.24
C THR A 56 -25.08 14.00 -1.59
#